data_AF-A0A142JIW7-F1
#
_entry.id   AF-A0A142JIW7-F1
#
_cell.length_a   1.000
_cell.length_b   1.000
_cell.length_c   1.000
_cell.angle_alpha   90.00
_cell.angle_beta   90.00
_cell.angle_gamma   90.00
#
_symmetry.space_group_name_H-M   'P 1'
#
loop_
_entity.id
_entity.type
_entity.pdbx_description
1 polymer ?
#
loop_
_entity_poly.entity_id
_entity_poly.type
_entity_poly.pdbx_seq_one_letter_code
_entity_poly.pdbx_strand_id
1 'polypeptide(L)'
;MVKAAEMKAKLTTPGTNAGPSGTTPSAPVAFQVLSVEGVDDELTAVVTLTNGTTFPAREGRPIPGLGKVKSIARDEVIVITKAGPRSLDFAPKGTIPGVR
;
A
#
# COMPACT_ATOMS: atom_id res chain seq x y z
N MET A 1 -4.09 -40.50 -35.66
CA MET A 1 -5.28 -40.26 -34.82
C MET A 1 -4.88 -40.40 -33.36
N VAL A 2 -5.47 -39.56 -32.51
CA VAL A 2 -5.00 -39.10 -31.19
C VAL A 2 -5.27 -40.10 -30.06
N LYS A 3 -4.36 -40.21 -29.08
CA LYS A 3 -4.59 -40.52 -27.63
C LYS A 3 -3.23 -40.78 -26.96
N ALA A 4 -2.93 -40.51 -25.70
CA ALA A 4 -3.38 -39.64 -24.61
C ALA A 4 -2.58 -40.13 -23.38
N ALA A 5 -2.19 -39.22 -22.47
CA ALA A 5 -1.90 -39.46 -21.05
C ALA A 5 -0.67 -40.35 -20.70
N GLU A 6 0.02 -40.24 -19.56
CA GLU A 6 0.16 -39.28 -18.47
C GLU A 6 1.32 -39.82 -17.60
N MET A 7 2.02 -38.91 -16.91
CA MET A 7 2.59 -39.06 -15.56
C MET A 7 3.53 -40.25 -15.22
N LYS A 8 4.73 -39.92 -14.73
CA LYS A 8 5.01 -39.94 -13.28
C LYS A 8 6.37 -39.35 -12.94
N ALA A 9 6.34 -38.45 -11.96
CA ALA A 9 7.48 -37.89 -11.26
C ALA A 9 8.43 -38.96 -10.70
N LYS A 10 9.72 -38.63 -10.68
CA LYS A 10 10.72 -38.95 -9.64
C LYS A 10 11.96 -38.12 -9.98
N LEU A 11 12.16 -36.99 -9.29
CA LEU A 11 12.90 -36.88 -8.03
C LEU A 11 14.40 -36.71 -8.31
N THR A 12 14.99 -35.72 -7.63
CA THR A 12 16.40 -35.28 -7.62
C THR A 12 16.75 -34.38 -8.82
N THR A 13 17.44 -33.24 -8.67
CA THR A 13 18.68 -33.00 -7.91
C THR A 13 18.84 -31.47 -7.59
N PRO A 14 19.97 -30.96 -7.03
CA PRO A 14 19.96 -29.99 -5.95
C PRO A 14 20.56 -28.62 -6.32
N GLY A 15 20.45 -27.67 -5.39
CA GLY A 15 21.41 -26.57 -5.28
C GLY A 15 21.09 -25.29 -6.06
N THR A 16 21.56 -24.19 -5.45
CA THR A 16 22.05 -23.00 -6.16
C THR A 16 20.96 -22.03 -6.63
N ASN A 17 20.48 -21.17 -5.74
CA ASN A 17 21.03 -19.82 -5.62
C ASN A 17 20.19 -18.95 -4.69
N ALA A 18 20.88 -18.27 -3.77
CA ALA A 18 20.44 -16.99 -3.27
C ALA A 18 20.29 -16.03 -4.45
N GLY A 19 19.05 -15.77 -4.86
CA GLY A 19 18.69 -14.59 -5.63
C GLY A 19 18.12 -13.57 -4.65
N PRO A 20 18.82 -12.47 -4.33
CA PRO A 20 18.24 -11.44 -3.50
C PRO A 20 17.06 -10.83 -4.25
N SER A 21 15.97 -10.67 -3.52
CA SER A 21 14.91 -9.71 -3.82
C SER A 21 14.36 -9.83 -5.24
N GLY A 22 13.22 -10.50 -5.34
CA GLY A 22 12.24 -10.05 -6.31
C GLY A 22 12.08 -8.55 -6.11
N THR A 23 12.63 -7.77 -7.05
CA THR A 23 12.15 -6.41 -7.29
C THR A 23 10.70 -6.62 -7.70
N THR A 24 9.81 -6.71 -6.72
CA THR A 24 8.41 -6.36 -6.94
C THR A 24 8.49 -5.06 -7.72
N PRO A 25 7.92 -5.01 -8.94
CA PRO A 25 7.91 -3.77 -9.71
C PRO A 25 7.43 -2.70 -8.75
N SER A 26 8.19 -1.61 -8.64
CA SER A 26 7.83 -0.47 -7.81
C SER A 26 6.40 -0.12 -8.20
N ALA A 27 5.43 -0.62 -7.42
CA ALA A 27 4.04 -0.45 -7.74
C ALA A 27 3.83 1.06 -7.77
N PRO A 28 3.00 1.59 -8.69
CA PRO A 28 2.66 3.00 -8.65
C PRO A 28 2.29 3.32 -7.20
N VAL A 29 3.04 4.23 -6.58
CA VAL A 29 2.90 4.55 -5.16
C VAL A 29 1.48 5.05 -5.00
N ALA A 30 0.60 4.18 -4.50
CA ALA A 30 -0.77 4.53 -4.27
C ALA A 30 -0.82 5.53 -3.11
N PHE A 31 -1.88 6.32 -3.04
CA PHE A 31 -2.12 7.12 -1.84
C PHE A 31 -2.25 6.18 -0.64
N GLN A 32 -1.39 6.34 0.36
CA GLN A 32 -1.31 5.44 1.52
C GLN A 32 -1.19 6.25 2.80
N VAL A 33 -1.81 5.78 3.88
CA VAL A 33 -1.69 6.37 5.21
C VAL A 33 -0.45 5.80 5.89
N LEU A 34 0.50 6.66 6.27
CA LEU A 34 1.68 6.27 7.03
C LEU A 34 1.39 6.20 8.52
N SER A 35 0.79 7.25 9.05
CA SER A 35 0.45 7.39 10.47
C SER A 35 -0.82 8.23 10.62
N VAL A 36 -1.50 8.05 11.75
CA VAL A 36 -2.55 8.95 12.23
C VAL A 36 -2.10 9.43 13.60
N GLU A 37 -1.99 10.74 13.74
CA GLU A 37 -1.45 11.43 14.92
C GLU A 37 -2.48 12.44 15.42
N GLY A 38 -2.48 12.70 16.72
CA GLY A 38 -3.42 13.64 17.35
C GLY A 38 -4.10 13.04 18.56
N VAL A 39 -4.84 13.91 19.27
CA VAL A 39 -5.60 13.56 20.48
C VAL A 39 -7.05 13.99 20.24
N ASP A 40 -7.99 13.16 20.69
CA ASP A 40 -9.43 13.42 20.59
C ASP A 40 -9.90 13.73 19.15
N ASP A 41 -10.61 14.84 18.95
CA ASP A 41 -11.24 15.26 17.67
C ASP A 41 -10.26 15.95 16.68
N GLU A 42 -8.98 16.13 17.05
CA GLU A 42 -7.97 16.78 16.19
C GLU A 42 -7.00 15.77 15.55
N LEU A 43 -7.53 14.71 14.94
CA LEU A 43 -6.71 13.73 14.22
C LEU A 43 -6.14 14.31 12.91
N THR A 44 -4.87 14.02 12.67
CA THR A 44 -4.13 14.34 11.44
C THR A 44 -3.54 13.04 10.88
N ALA A 45 -3.88 12.71 9.65
CA ALA A 45 -3.33 11.56 8.94
C ALA A 45 -2.15 11.99 8.07
N VAL A 46 -0.99 11.34 8.18
CA VAL A 46 0.14 11.55 7.27
C VAL A 46 -0.05 10.61 6.08
N VAL A 47 -0.27 11.18 4.90
CA VAL A 47 -0.56 10.43 3.67
C VAL A 47 0.60 10.56 2.68
N THR A 48 1.10 9.44 2.16
CA THR A 48 2.02 9.42 1.02
C THR A 48 1.25 9.69 -0.26
N LEU A 49 1.69 10.67 -1.03
CA LEU A 49 1.14 10.99 -2.35
C LEU A 49 1.83 10.14 -3.43
N THR A 50 1.25 10.11 -4.63
CA THR A 50 1.79 9.35 -5.77
C THR A 50 3.17 9.80 -6.24
N ASN A 51 3.62 10.99 -5.83
CA ASN A 51 4.97 11.50 -6.10
C ASN A 51 5.99 11.09 -5.02
N GLY A 52 5.61 10.27 -4.05
CA GLY A 52 6.45 9.81 -2.94
C GLY A 52 6.62 10.82 -1.80
N THR A 53 6.05 12.02 -1.90
CA THR A 53 6.06 12.99 -0.79
C THR A 53 4.96 12.68 0.21
N THR A 54 5.15 13.13 1.45
CA THR A 54 4.16 13.00 2.51
C THR A 54 3.35 14.29 2.67
N PHE A 55 2.07 14.16 2.97
CA PHE A 55 1.16 15.28 3.15
C PHE A 55 0.33 15.10 4.43
N PRO A 56 0.27 16.12 5.32
CA PRO A 56 -0.58 16.09 6.49
C PRO A 56 -2.03 16.37 6.08
N ALA A 57 -2.88 15.35 6.20
CA ALA A 57 -4.31 15.40 5.90
C ALA A 57 -5.12 15.62 7.18
N ARG A 58 -6.07 16.56 7.14
CA ARG A 58 -7.01 16.84 8.23
C ARG A 58 -8.43 16.74 7.73
N GLU A 59 -9.36 16.39 8.61
CA GLU A 59 -10.77 16.31 8.27
C GLU A 59 -11.28 17.60 7.62
N GLY A 60 -12.09 17.45 6.58
CA GLY A 60 -12.64 18.59 5.84
C GLY A 60 -11.65 19.33 4.94
N ARG A 61 -10.36 18.96 4.90
CA ARG A 61 -9.36 19.58 4.04
C ARG A 61 -9.11 18.79 2.76
N PRO A 62 -8.77 19.45 1.64
CA PRO A 62 -8.37 18.78 0.41
C PRO A 62 -6.96 18.20 0.51
N ILE A 63 -6.77 17.01 -0.06
CA ILE A 63 -5.49 16.35 -0.32
C ILE A 63 -5.16 16.54 -1.81
N PRO A 64 -3.99 17.09 -2.17
CA PRO A 64 -3.56 17.24 -3.55
C PRO A 64 -3.60 15.93 -4.33
N GLY A 65 -4.22 15.93 -5.51
CA GLY A 65 -4.27 14.78 -6.41
C GLY A 65 -5.23 13.65 -6.02
N LEU A 66 -5.89 13.73 -4.85
CA LEU A 66 -6.76 12.66 -4.34
C LEU A 66 -8.22 13.11 -4.17
N GLY A 67 -8.48 14.13 -3.34
CA GLY A 67 -9.84 14.50 -2.95
C GLY A 67 -9.91 15.29 -1.65
N LYS A 68 -11.04 15.23 -0.94
CA LYS A 68 -11.26 15.89 0.35
C LYS A 68 -11.36 14.84 1.46
N VAL A 69 -10.72 15.07 2.61
CA VAL A 69 -10.87 14.17 3.75
C VAL A 69 -12.29 14.26 4.31
N LYS A 70 -12.96 13.12 4.41
CA LYS A 70 -14.29 13.01 5.01
C LYS A 70 -14.21 12.78 6.51
N SER A 71 -13.38 11.83 6.95
CA SER A 71 -13.21 11.45 8.34
C SER A 71 -11.85 10.80 8.56
N ILE A 72 -11.31 10.97 9.76
CA ILE A 72 -10.06 10.34 10.20
C ILE A 72 -10.35 9.57 11.49
N ALA A 73 -10.01 8.30 11.50
CA ALA A 73 -9.97 7.42 12.67
C ALA A 73 -8.57 6.81 12.81
N ARG A 74 -8.30 6.13 13.92
CA ARG A 74 -6.97 5.55 14.19
C ARG A 74 -6.57 4.45 13.19
N ASP A 75 -7.56 3.75 12.66
CA ASP A 75 -7.44 2.58 11.80
C ASP A 75 -8.16 2.76 10.44
N GLU A 76 -8.79 3.91 10.22
CA GLU A 76 -9.49 4.20 8.97
C GLU A 76 -9.37 5.68 8.60
N VAL A 77 -9.05 5.96 7.32
CA VAL A 77 -9.10 7.32 6.77
C VAL A 77 -9.97 7.30 5.53
N ILE A 78 -11.06 8.07 5.55
CA ILE A 78 -12.01 8.13 4.43
C ILE A 78 -11.83 9.46 3.70
N VAL A 79 -11.70 9.37 2.38
CA VAL A 79 -11.63 10.53 1.49
C VAL A 79 -12.78 10.52 0.50
N ILE A 80 -13.31 11.69 0.17
CA ILE A 80 -14.22 11.88 -0.96
C ILE A 80 -13.37 12.21 -2.18
N THR A 81 -13.27 11.25 -3.08
CA THR A 81 -12.62 11.41 -4.38
C THR A 81 -13.67 11.80 -5.44
N LYS A 82 -13.22 12.08 -6.67
CA LYS A 82 -14.13 12.29 -7.80
C LYS A 82 -15.01 11.07 -8.12
N ALA A 83 -14.54 9.86 -7.79
CA ALA A 83 -15.29 8.61 -8.00
C ALA A 83 -16.23 8.28 -6.83
N GLY A 84 -16.17 9.04 -5.74
CA GLY A 84 -16.95 8.81 -4.52
C GLY A 84 -16.08 8.62 -3.27
N PRO A 85 -16.72 8.27 -2.14
CA PRO A 85 -16.02 7.96 -0.90
C PRO A 85 -15.13 6.73 -1.05
N ARG A 86 -13.90 6.82 -0.54
CA ARG A 86 -12.90 5.75 -0.58
C ARG A 86 -12.11 5.74 0.72
N SER A 87 -11.93 4.57 1.31
CA SER A 87 -11.00 4.36 2.42
C SER A 87 -9.58 4.23 1.88
N LEU A 88 -8.61 4.87 2.55
CA LEU A 88 -7.20 4.77 2.21
C LEU A 88 -6.56 3.60 2.94
N ASP A 89 -5.69 2.88 2.23
CA ASP A 89 -4.92 1.78 2.79
C ASP A 89 -3.75 2.33 3.63
N PHE A 90 -3.45 1.65 4.73
CA PHE A 90 -2.27 1.95 5.53
C PHE A 90 -1.04 1.34 4.88
N ALA A 91 0.06 2.08 4.89
CA ALA A 91 1.34 1.56 4.43
C ALA A 91 1.75 0.36 5.30
N PRO A 92 2.26 -0.73 4.70
CA PRO A 92 2.67 -1.90 5.46
C PRO A 92 3.78 -1.54 6.45
N LYS A 93 3.59 -1.94 7.71
CA LYS A 93 4.58 -1.79 8.79
C LYS A 93 5.80 -2.65 8.44
N GLY A 94 6.81 -2.03 7.83
CA GLY A 94 8.00 -2.72 7.32
C GLY A 94 8.65 -2.00 6.15
N THR A 95 7.92 -1.12 5.47
CA THR A 95 8.46 -0.28 4.39
C THR A 95 8.99 1.04 4.98
N ILE A 96 9.93 0.94 5.92
CA ILE A 96 10.73 2.10 6.32
C ILE A 96 11.97 2.07 5.42
N PRO A 97 12.17 3.02 4.49
CA PRO A 97 13.43 3.12 3.78
C PRO A 97 14.53 3.46 4.79
N GLY A 98 15.33 2.46 5.19
CA GLY A 98 16.51 2.69 6.03
C GLY A 98 16.69 1.79 7.25
N VAL A 99 15.76 0.87 7.55
CA VAL A 99 16.03 -0.14 8.59
C VAL A 99 16.57 -1.41 7.91
N ARG A 100 17.90 -1.49 7.85
CA ARG A 100 18.65 -2.72 7.60
C ARG A 100 19.12 -3.30 8.93
#